data_AF-A0A418CBR4-F1
#
_entry.id   AF-A0A418CBR4-F1
#
_cell.length_a   1.000
_cell.length_b   1.000
_cell.length_c   1.000
_cell.angle_alpha   90.00
_cell.angle_beta   90.00
_cell.angle_gamma   90.00
#
_symmetry.space_group_name_H-M   'P 1'
#
loop_
_entity.id
_entity.type
_entity.pdbx_description
1 polymer ?
#
loop_
_entity_poly.entity_id
_entity_poly.type
_entity_poly.pdbx_seq_one_letter_code
_entity_poly.pdbx_strand_id
1 'polypeptide(L)'
;MRDSAKKLKHLSLSLTCDNLNWYADVEETKWLYYLRLTLKATLHVVDLMHVQSASVLIHCSHGWDRTSQLVALAQLCLDPYFRTIQGFQVLVEKDFLAFGHPFQMRLANGAKHTGDYSPIFLQVMPPCTLTNTRLMGLCCSF
;
A
#
# COMPACT_ATOMS: atom_id res chain seq x y z
N MET A 1 3.98 10.44 2.25
CA MET A 1 4.08 9.33 1.27
C MET A 1 5.10 9.59 0.18
N ARG A 2 4.90 10.57 -0.70
CA ARG A 2 5.85 10.89 -1.80
C ARG A 2 7.29 11.12 -1.34
N ASP A 3 7.50 12.10 -0.45
CA ASP A 3 8.86 12.52 -0.09
C ASP A 3 9.58 11.44 0.72
N SER A 4 8.83 10.69 1.53
CA SER A 4 9.28 9.48 2.21
C SER A 4 9.80 8.42 1.22
N ALA A 5 9.04 8.14 0.14
CA ALA A 5 9.47 7.20 -0.89
C ALA A 5 10.66 7.69 -1.70
N LYS A 6 10.75 9.01 -1.97
CA LYS A 6 11.91 9.60 -2.64
C LYS A 6 13.18 9.45 -1.79
N LYS A 7 13.09 9.73 -0.48
CA LYS A 7 14.20 9.52 0.46
C LYS A 7 14.63 8.05 0.50
N LEU A 8 13.67 7.13 0.63
CA LEU A 8 13.97 5.70 0.63
C LEU A 8 14.60 5.26 -0.68
N LYS A 9 14.06 5.67 -1.84
CA LYS A 9 14.64 5.35 -3.14
C LYS A 9 16.07 5.87 -3.27
N HIS A 10 16.34 7.10 -2.85
CA HIS A 10 17.69 7.66 -2.89
C HIS A 10 18.65 6.86 -2.00
N LEU A 11 18.22 6.52 -0.79
CA LEU A 11 18.99 5.71 0.15
C LEU A 11 19.27 4.32 -0.43
N SER A 12 18.25 3.61 -0.95
CA SER A 12 18.34 2.28 -1.56
C SER A 12 19.17 2.21 -2.84
N LEU A 13 19.27 3.31 -3.59
CA LEU A 13 20.07 3.38 -4.81
C LEU A 13 21.51 3.88 -4.57
N SER A 14 21.91 4.05 -3.31
CA SER A 14 23.32 4.31 -2.98
C SER A 14 24.20 3.18 -3.53
N LEU A 15 25.26 3.55 -4.24
CA LEU A 15 26.17 2.61 -4.88
C LEU A 15 27.07 1.86 -3.89
N THR A 16 27.16 2.35 -2.65
CA THR A 16 27.98 1.78 -1.57
C THR A 16 27.10 1.33 -0.40
N CYS A 17 27.54 0.26 0.26
CA CYS A 17 26.87 -0.32 1.44
C CYS A 17 27.59 0.00 2.77
N ASP A 18 28.52 0.95 2.76
CA ASP A 18 29.39 1.26 3.92
C ASP A 18 28.70 2.18 4.96
N ASN A 19 27.42 2.48 4.78
CA ASN A 19 26.69 3.36 5.66
C ASN A 19 26.34 2.65 6.99
N LEU A 20 27.17 2.85 8.01
CA LEU A 20 26.96 2.32 9.36
C LEU A 20 25.67 2.85 10.03
N ASN A 21 25.15 4.01 9.59
CA ASN A 21 23.93 4.62 10.09
C ASN A 21 22.69 4.28 9.24
N TRP A 22 22.79 3.29 8.35
CA TRP A 22 21.72 2.92 7.41
C TRP A 22 20.34 2.77 8.06
N TYR A 23 20.25 2.09 9.20
CA TYR A 23 18.98 1.87 9.88
C TYR A 23 18.34 3.17 10.38
N ALA A 24 19.14 4.11 10.88
CA ALA A 24 18.66 5.42 11.30
C ALA A 24 18.15 6.21 10.09
N ASP A 25 18.89 6.21 8.98
CA ASP A 25 18.49 6.88 7.74
C ASP A 25 17.19 6.29 7.17
N VAL A 26 17.03 4.95 7.22
CA VAL A 26 15.79 4.26 6.85
C VAL A 26 14.63 4.73 7.73
N GLU A 27 14.83 4.86 9.03
CA GLU A 27 13.81 5.37 9.95
C GLU A 27 13.46 6.85 9.68
N GLU A 28 14.44 7.67 9.32
CA GLU A 28 14.25 9.08 8.95
C GLU A 28 13.44 9.25 7.66
N THR A 29 13.43 8.26 6.76
CA THR A 29 12.53 8.27 5.61
C THR A 29 11.05 8.27 6.03
N LYS A 30 10.74 7.75 7.23
CA LYS A 30 9.37 7.50 7.73
C LYS A 30 8.52 6.58 6.85
N TRP A 31 9.12 5.85 5.90
CA TRP A 31 8.38 4.96 5.00
C TRP A 31 7.67 3.84 5.77
N LEU A 32 8.41 3.15 6.64
CA LEU A 32 7.87 2.09 7.48
C LEU A 32 6.83 2.61 8.48
N TYR A 33 6.97 3.86 8.95
CA TYR A 33 5.97 4.50 9.80
C TYR A 33 4.63 4.64 9.08
N TYR A 34 4.62 5.11 7.83
CA TYR A 34 3.39 5.24 7.05
C TYR A 34 2.78 3.88 6.66
N LEU A 35 3.61 2.88 6.34
CA LEU A 35 3.13 1.52 6.13
C LEU A 35 2.45 0.97 7.38
N ARG A 36 3.07 1.12 8.56
CA ARG A 36 2.49 0.71 9.83
C ARG A 36 1.15 1.39 10.10
N LEU A 37 1.02 2.69 9.84
CA LEU A 37 -0.25 3.41 10.01
C LEU A 37 -1.35 2.83 9.11
N THR A 38 -1.02 2.54 7.85
CA THR A 38 -1.95 1.97 6.87
C THR A 38 -2.42 0.58 7.29
N LEU A 39 -1.49 -0.28 7.70
CA LEU A 39 -1.80 -1.63 8.19
C LEU A 39 -2.61 -1.58 9.50
N LYS A 40 -2.28 -0.68 10.43
CA LYS A 40 -3.05 -0.50 11.66
C LYS A 40 -4.50 -0.12 11.37
N ALA A 41 -4.73 0.82 10.44
CA ALA A 41 -6.08 1.21 10.02
C ALA A 41 -6.81 0.04 9.34
N THR A 42 -6.12 -0.73 8.50
CA THR A 42 -6.67 -1.93 7.87
C THR A 42 -7.13 -2.95 8.91
N LEU A 43 -6.27 -3.29 9.88
CA LEU A 43 -6.61 -4.24 10.93
C LEU A 43 -7.79 -3.77 11.78
N HIS A 44 -7.91 -2.46 12.01
CA HIS A 44 -9.06 -1.90 12.70
C HIS A 44 -10.37 -2.09 11.92
N VAL A 45 -10.36 -1.85 10.60
CA VAL A 45 -11.52 -2.13 9.73
C VAL A 45 -11.88 -3.61 9.76
N VAL A 46 -10.88 -4.50 9.66
CA VAL A 46 -11.08 -5.95 9.71
C VAL A 46 -11.70 -6.38 11.04
N ASP A 47 -11.24 -5.83 12.16
CA ASP A 47 -11.80 -6.11 13.50
C ASP A 47 -13.27 -5.68 13.60
N LEU A 48 -13.59 -4.46 13.17
CA LEU A 48 -14.97 -3.94 13.15
C LEU A 48 -15.90 -4.83 12.33
N MET A 49 -15.45 -5.31 11.17
CA MET A 49 -16.29 -6.12 10.28
C MET A 49 -16.37 -7.59 10.72
N HIS A 50 -15.23 -8.22 11.05
CA HIS A 50 -15.16 -9.65 11.31
C HIS A 50 -15.55 -10.02 12.74
N VAL A 51 -15.08 -9.24 13.73
CA VAL A 51 -15.31 -9.54 15.15
C VAL A 51 -16.60 -8.86 15.62
N GLN A 52 -16.77 -7.59 15.29
CA GLN A 52 -17.89 -6.80 15.80
C GLN A 52 -19.14 -6.85 14.90
N SER A 53 -19.02 -7.47 13.71
CA SER A 53 -20.12 -7.59 12.73
C SER A 53 -20.75 -6.24 12.36
N ALA A 54 -19.94 -5.17 12.34
CA ALA A 54 -20.37 -3.82 12.04
C ALA A 54 -20.14 -3.48 10.56
N SER A 55 -21.00 -2.60 10.01
CA SER A 55 -20.77 -1.98 8.70
C SER A 55 -19.85 -0.77 8.85
N VAL A 56 -18.85 -0.63 7.97
CA VAL A 56 -17.84 0.42 8.04
C VAL A 56 -17.88 1.29 6.79
N LEU A 57 -17.97 2.61 6.96
CA LEU A 57 -17.81 3.60 5.88
C LEU A 57 -16.38 4.15 5.89
N ILE A 58 -15.62 3.89 4.83
CA ILE A 58 -14.26 4.40 4.67
C ILE A 58 -14.27 5.56 3.67
N HIS A 59 -13.89 6.75 4.13
CA HIS A 59 -13.69 7.89 3.25
C HIS A 59 -12.40 8.63 3.58
N CYS A 60 -11.94 9.40 2.61
CA CYS A 60 -10.83 10.34 2.75
C CYS A 60 -11.26 11.64 2.08
N SER A 61 -10.32 12.55 1.82
CA SER A 61 -10.62 13.84 1.19
C SER A 61 -11.31 13.69 -0.19
N HIS A 62 -10.71 12.91 -1.09
CA HIS A 62 -11.21 12.71 -2.47
C HIS A 62 -11.67 11.27 -2.75
N GLY A 63 -11.55 10.35 -1.79
CA GLY A 63 -12.02 8.97 -1.94
C GLY A 63 -11.23 8.04 -2.88
N TRP A 64 -10.24 8.54 -3.62
CA TRP A 64 -9.55 7.77 -4.67
C TRP A 64 -8.12 7.27 -4.35
N ASP A 65 -7.53 7.69 -3.22
CA ASP A 65 -6.15 7.31 -2.84
C ASP A 65 -6.15 6.40 -1.60
N ARG A 66 -6.22 7.01 -0.42
CA ARG A 66 -6.21 6.31 0.88
C ARG A 66 -7.43 5.41 1.09
N THR A 67 -8.58 5.79 0.54
CA THR A 67 -9.79 4.97 0.60
C THR A 67 -9.61 3.69 -0.20
N SER A 68 -9.25 3.76 -1.49
CA SER A 68 -8.93 2.58 -2.31
C SER A 68 -7.87 1.70 -1.66
N GLN A 69 -6.84 2.31 -1.06
CA GLN A 69 -5.82 1.59 -0.32
C GLN A 69 -6.37 0.79 0.86
N LEU A 70 -7.13 1.41 1.76
CA LEU A 70 -7.68 0.73 2.94
C LEU A 70 -8.74 -0.31 2.56
N VAL A 71 -9.60 0.02 1.60
CA VAL A 71 -10.66 -0.86 1.10
C VAL A 71 -10.08 -2.12 0.44
N ALA A 72 -9.03 -1.98 -0.38
CA ALA A 72 -8.37 -3.11 -1.01
C ALA A 72 -7.63 -3.99 0.00
N LEU A 73 -6.90 -3.39 0.96
CA LEU A 73 -6.21 -4.14 2.01
C LEU A 73 -7.17 -4.89 2.93
N ALA A 74 -8.29 -4.27 3.31
CA ALA A 74 -9.31 -4.92 4.14
C ALA A 74 -9.93 -6.13 3.41
N GLN A 75 -10.21 -5.99 2.12
CA GLN A 75 -10.71 -7.09 1.28
C GLN A 75 -9.70 -8.24 1.15
N LEU A 76 -8.40 -7.93 0.97
CA LEU A 76 -7.35 -8.95 0.98
C LEU A 76 -7.29 -9.71 2.32
N CYS A 77 -7.52 -9.02 3.44
CA CYS A 77 -7.56 -9.65 4.75
C CYS A 77 -8.82 -10.51 4.97
N LEU A 78 -9.99 -10.06 4.49
CA LEU A 78 -11.28 -10.69 4.77
C LEU A 78 -11.67 -11.80 3.79
N ASP A 79 -11.33 -11.65 2.50
CA ASP A 79 -11.78 -12.57 1.45
C ASP A 79 -10.59 -13.29 0.78
N PRO A 80 -10.50 -14.62 0.91
CA PRO A 80 -9.48 -15.42 0.24
C PRO A 80 -9.48 -15.31 -1.29
N TYR A 81 -10.61 -15.00 -1.92
CA TYR A 81 -10.72 -14.88 -3.38
C TYR A 81 -9.73 -13.84 -3.92
N PHE A 82 -9.65 -12.67 -3.28
CA PHE A 82 -8.77 -11.57 -3.69
C PHE A 82 -7.27 -11.89 -3.53
N ARG A 83 -6.90 -13.02 -2.93
CA ARG A 83 -5.51 -13.50 -2.80
C ARG A 83 -5.07 -14.42 -3.95
N THR A 84 -5.95 -14.66 -4.91
CA THR A 84 -5.64 -15.36 -6.17
C THR A 84 -5.22 -14.37 -7.26
N ILE A 85 -4.50 -14.82 -8.30
CA ILE A 85 -4.16 -13.97 -9.47
C ILE A 85 -5.40 -13.28 -10.03
N GLN A 86 -6.44 -14.06 -10.29
CA GLN A 86 -7.69 -13.55 -10.86
C GLN A 86 -8.41 -12.61 -9.90
N GLY A 87 -8.51 -12.98 -8.62
CA GLY A 87 -9.16 -12.13 -7.63
C GLY A 87 -8.41 -10.82 -7.41
N PHE A 88 -7.08 -10.83 -7.37
CA PHE A 88 -6.31 -9.61 -7.25
C PHE A 88 -6.48 -8.70 -8.48
N GLN A 89 -6.53 -9.25 -9.69
CA GLN A 89 -6.87 -8.48 -10.90
C GLN A 89 -8.24 -7.81 -10.77
N VAL A 90 -9.26 -8.56 -10.35
CA VAL A 90 -10.61 -8.03 -10.11
C VAL A 90 -10.61 -6.95 -9.02
N LEU A 91 -9.82 -7.12 -7.95
CA LEU A 91 -9.67 -6.13 -6.89
C LEU A 91 -9.10 -4.81 -7.44
N VAL A 92 -8.06 -4.88 -8.27
CA VAL A 92 -7.43 -3.71 -8.89
C VAL A 92 -8.39 -3.03 -9.87
N GLU A 93 -9.06 -3.79 -10.73
CA GLU A 93 -10.05 -3.26 -11.67
C GLU A 93 -11.20 -2.57 -10.94
N LYS A 94 -11.69 -3.18 -9.87
CA LYS A 94 -12.76 -2.63 -9.04
C LYS A 94 -12.28 -1.38 -8.29
N ASP A 95 -11.41 -1.53 -7.30
CA ASP A 95 -11.15 -0.48 -6.28
C ASP A 95 -10.17 0.60 -6.71
N PHE A 96 -9.43 0.38 -7.79
CA PHE A 96 -8.52 1.39 -8.33
C PHE A 96 -8.98 1.90 -9.69
N LEU A 97 -9.26 1.04 -10.67
CA LEU A 97 -9.61 1.53 -12.01
C LEU A 97 -11.03 2.09 -12.06
N ALA A 98 -12.04 1.34 -11.61
CA ALA A 98 -13.44 1.77 -11.68
C ALA A 98 -13.75 2.93 -10.70
N PHE A 99 -13.14 2.94 -9.51
CA PHE A 99 -13.25 4.04 -8.55
C PHE A 99 -12.33 5.25 -8.87
N GLY A 100 -11.63 5.23 -10.01
CA GLY A 100 -10.99 6.42 -10.57
C GLY A 100 -9.66 6.81 -9.92
N HIS A 101 -8.89 5.86 -9.36
CA HIS A 101 -7.53 6.13 -8.90
C HIS A 101 -6.71 6.71 -10.06
N PRO A 102 -6.11 7.92 -9.92
CA PRO A 102 -5.52 8.64 -11.03
C PRO A 102 -4.11 8.12 -11.33
N PHE A 103 -4.01 6.89 -11.83
CA PHE A 103 -2.74 6.20 -12.11
C PHE A 103 -1.79 7.05 -12.97
N GLN A 104 -2.32 7.75 -13.98
CA GLN A 104 -1.50 8.60 -14.85
C GLN A 104 -0.80 9.72 -14.07
N MET A 105 -1.50 10.37 -13.13
CA MET A 105 -0.93 11.42 -12.28
C MET A 105 -0.01 10.83 -11.20
N ARG A 106 -0.38 9.68 -10.62
CA ARG A 106 0.32 9.09 -9.47
C ARG A 106 1.58 8.32 -9.84
N LEU A 107 1.62 7.70 -11.03
CA LEU A 107 2.78 6.97 -11.57
C LEU A 107 3.66 7.82 -12.49
N ALA A 108 3.22 9.02 -12.87
CA ALA A 108 3.90 9.90 -13.82
C ALA A 108 4.16 9.22 -15.19
N ASN A 109 3.16 8.53 -15.75
CA ASN A 109 3.26 7.92 -17.07
C ASN A 109 3.34 9.02 -18.16
N GLY A 110 4.54 9.21 -18.73
CA GLY A 110 4.75 9.97 -19.97
C GLY A 110 4.65 11.49 -19.89
N ALA A 111 4.33 12.08 -18.74
CA ALA A 111 4.27 13.53 -18.54
C ALA A 111 5.36 14.01 -17.57
N LYS A 112 5.76 15.29 -17.68
CA LYS A 112 6.68 15.94 -16.73
C LYS A 112 6.24 15.64 -15.30
N HIS A 113 7.17 15.30 -14.41
CA HIS A 113 6.89 15.02 -13.00
C HIS A 113 6.11 16.18 -12.38
N THR A 114 4.79 16.03 -12.28
CA THR A 114 3.96 16.94 -11.51
C THR A 114 4.21 16.65 -10.02
N GLY A 115 3.90 17.63 -9.16
CA GLY A 115 3.93 17.44 -7.71
C GLY A 115 2.99 16.33 -7.22
N ASP A 116 2.21 15.70 -8.09
CA ASP A 116 1.16 14.78 -7.70
C ASP A 116 1.60 13.32 -7.67
N TYR A 117 2.86 13.01 -8.00
CA TYR A 117 3.39 11.65 -7.86
C TYR A 117 3.29 11.16 -6.40
N SER A 118 2.70 9.99 -6.19
CA SER A 118 2.66 9.36 -4.87
C SER A 118 2.48 7.84 -5.01
N PRO A 119 3.32 7.02 -4.36
CA PRO A 119 3.32 5.57 -4.53
C PRO A 119 2.23 4.90 -3.66
N ILE A 120 0.96 5.26 -3.88
CA ILE A 120 -0.17 4.72 -3.12
C ILE A 120 -0.40 3.25 -3.48
N PHE A 121 -0.45 2.95 -4.79
CA PHE A 121 -0.64 1.58 -5.27
C PHE A 121 0.49 0.63 -4.85
N LEU A 122 1.74 1.12 -4.82
CA LEU A 122 2.89 0.32 -4.39
C LEU A 122 2.78 -0.19 -2.95
N GLN A 123 2.09 0.55 -2.08
CA GLN A 123 1.89 0.14 -0.68
C GLN A 123 0.83 -0.96 -0.52
N VAL A 124 -0.01 -1.16 -1.54
CA VAL A 124 -1.05 -2.19 -1.58
C VAL A 124 -0.57 -3.42 -2.31
N MET A 125 0.45 -3.28 -3.15
CA MET A 125 1.03 -4.40 -3.89
C MET A 125 1.54 -5.45 -2.91
N PRO A 126 1.02 -6.70 -2.97
CA PRO A 126 1.54 -7.77 -2.14
C PRO A 126 3.03 -7.98 -2.47
N PRO A 127 3.91 -8.12 -1.46
CA PRO A 127 5.32 -8.37 -1.71
C PRO A 127 5.46 -9.78 -2.29
N CYS A 128 5.52 -9.90 -3.62
CA CYS A 128 5.64 -11.18 -4.29
C CYS A 128 7.00 -11.88 -4.08
N THR A 129 7.98 -11.30 -3.39
CA THR A 129 9.34 -11.90 -3.28
C THR A 129 10.12 -11.64 -1.99
N LEU A 130 9.62 -10.84 -1.03
CA LEU A 130 10.40 -10.52 0.17
C LEU A 130 9.55 -10.64 1.42
N THR A 131 9.95 -11.60 2.24
CA THR A 131 9.45 -11.91 3.58
C THR A 131 8.22 -12.83 3.62
N ASN A 132 8.50 -14.03 4.10
CA ASN A 132 7.62 -14.92 4.84
C ASN A 132 6.91 -14.12 5.95
N THR A 133 5.87 -13.36 5.61
CA THR A 133 5.16 -12.46 6.54
C THR A 133 4.24 -13.25 7.44
N ARG A 134 4.81 -13.79 8.52
CA ARG A 134 4.07 -14.21 9.73
C ARG A 134 3.22 -13.10 10.36
N LEU A 135 3.40 -11.84 9.96
CA LEU A 135 2.62 -10.70 10.47
C LEU A 135 1.18 -10.63 9.93
N MET A 136 0.85 -11.32 8.84
CA MET A 136 -0.53 -11.37 8.34
C MET A 136 -1.05 -12.79 8.02
N GLY A 137 -0.24 -13.85 8.13
CA GLY A 137 -0.67 -15.20 7.73
C GLY A 137 -1.11 -15.31 6.27
N LEU A 138 -0.80 -14.29 5.45
CA LEU A 138 -1.21 -14.17 4.06
C LEU A 138 -0.23 -14.95 3.18
N CYS A 139 -0.40 -16.27 3.10
CA CYS A 139 0.03 -16.99 1.90
C CYS A 139 -0.87 -16.50 0.76
N CYS A 140 -0.42 -15.48 0.02
CA CYS A 140 -1.00 -15.24 -1.28
C CYS A 140 -0.53 -16.36 -2.22
N SER A 141 -1.45 -16.97 -2.94
CA SER A 141 -1.14 -17.99 -3.94
C SER A 141 -0.77 -17.29 -5.24
N PHE A 142 0.43 -16.72 -5.28
CA PHE A 142 1.04 -16.16 -6.48
C PHE A 142 2.33 -16.92 -6.79
#